data_AF-A0A7C8UJI6-F1
#
_entry.id   AF-A0A7C8UJI6-F1
#
_cell.length_a   1.000
_cell.length_b   1.000
_cell.length_c   1.000
_cell.angle_alpha   90.00
_cell.angle_beta   90.00
_cell.angle_gamma   90.00
#
_symmetry.space_group_name_H-M   'P 1'
#
loop_
_entity.id
_entity.type
_entity.pdbx_description
1 polymer ?
#
loop_
_entity_poly.entity_id
_entity_poly.type
_entity_poly.pdbx_seq_one_letter_code
_entity_poly.pdbx_strand_id
1 'polypeptide(L)'
;MVEPQLPNTTSSPLKLPTPRKPRQDRTPAIPPKPTGQLTIPEKATLSFTTPIRRIVTPADLDLFHASPTYSLLLNFVLSLNEACIDKSLKSGLSYEDETPVIKAILDVLKEVEKLVKENPRVDNGGSRFGNQGFRDFYDALEKVGFTTTHPPTHSYMKLLYKL
;
A
#
# COMPACT_ATOMS: atom_id res chain seq x y z
N MET A 1 -71.13 25.41 9.96
CA MET A 1 -69.91 25.46 9.12
C MET A 1 -68.77 25.80 10.06
N VAL A 2 -67.91 24.82 10.36
CA VAL A 2 -66.79 24.96 11.30
C VAL A 2 -65.50 24.82 10.49
N GLU A 3 -64.68 25.85 10.53
CA GLU A 3 -63.42 25.98 9.79
C GLU A 3 -62.31 25.14 10.47
N PRO A 4 -61.55 24.30 9.75
CA PRO A 4 -60.47 23.51 10.35
C PRO A 4 -59.22 24.38 10.56
N GLN A 5 -58.78 24.50 11.82
CA GLN A 5 -57.51 25.14 12.18
C GLN A 5 -56.35 24.17 11.94
N LEU A 6 -55.34 24.60 11.18
CA LEU A 6 -54.09 23.87 10.92
C LEU A 6 -53.18 23.90 12.17
N PRO A 7 -52.44 22.80 12.47
CA PRO A 7 -51.56 22.77 13.63
C PRO A 7 -50.32 23.66 13.44
N ASN A 8 -50.08 24.53 14.42
CA ASN A 8 -48.87 25.36 14.54
C ASN A 8 -47.62 24.48 14.57
N THR A 9 -46.84 24.49 13.49
CA THR A 9 -45.48 23.94 13.48
C THR A 9 -44.52 24.95 14.09
N THR A 10 -44.17 24.78 15.35
CA THR A 10 -43.03 25.47 15.98
C THR A 10 -41.73 24.94 15.35
N SER A 11 -41.25 25.63 14.32
CA SER A 11 -39.93 25.36 13.73
C SER A 11 -38.84 25.73 14.74
N SER A 12 -38.26 24.73 15.40
CA SER A 12 -37.05 24.93 16.18
C SER A 12 -35.87 25.12 15.20
N PRO A 13 -35.05 26.18 15.34
CA PRO A 13 -33.93 26.39 14.43
C PRO A 13 -32.87 25.28 14.65
N LEU A 14 -32.45 24.65 13.54
CA LEU A 14 -31.35 23.69 13.51
C LEU A 14 -30.07 24.35 14.05
N LYS A 15 -29.57 23.88 15.20
CA LYS A 15 -28.26 24.29 15.72
C LYS A 15 -27.16 23.59 14.94
N LEU A 16 -26.33 24.36 14.23
CA LEU A 16 -25.15 23.85 13.56
C LEU A 16 -24.12 23.39 14.60
N PRO A 17 -23.48 22.22 14.44
CA PRO A 17 -22.41 21.78 15.32
C PRO A 17 -21.25 22.77 15.32
N THR A 18 -20.64 23.01 16.48
CA THR A 18 -19.46 23.87 16.58
C THR A 18 -18.27 23.27 15.81
N PRO A 19 -17.40 24.10 15.21
CA PRO A 19 -16.18 23.64 14.55
C PRO A 19 -15.33 22.83 15.54
N ARG A 20 -14.88 21.63 15.12
CA ARG A 20 -13.92 20.86 15.91
C ARG A 20 -12.66 21.70 16.09
N LYS A 21 -12.19 21.86 17.35
CA LYS A 21 -10.88 22.45 17.63
C LYS A 21 -9.81 21.69 16.84
N PRO A 22 -8.80 22.38 16.26
CA PRO A 22 -7.65 21.73 15.67
C PRO A 22 -7.04 20.75 16.66
N ARG A 23 -6.81 19.51 16.22
CA ARG A 23 -6.20 18.46 17.04
C ARG A 23 -4.74 18.83 17.30
N GLN A 24 -4.46 19.53 18.40
CA GLN A 24 -3.11 19.92 18.83
C GLN A 24 -2.27 18.73 19.32
N ASP A 25 -2.88 17.59 19.67
CA ASP A 25 -2.19 16.42 20.23
C ASP A 25 -1.59 15.46 19.19
N ARG A 26 -1.00 15.99 18.11
CA ARG A 26 -0.18 15.18 17.19
C ARG A 26 1.21 15.79 17.07
N THR A 27 1.90 15.96 18.19
CA THR A 27 3.36 15.83 18.13
C THR A 27 3.61 14.34 17.92
N PRO A 28 4.13 13.88 16.78
CA PRO A 28 4.51 12.49 16.63
C PRO A 28 5.51 12.19 17.75
N ALA A 29 5.25 11.15 18.55
CA ALA A 29 6.29 10.62 19.42
C ALA A 29 7.51 10.37 18.53
N ILE A 30 8.69 10.85 18.95
CA ILE A 30 9.93 10.65 18.21
C ILE A 30 10.03 9.15 17.94
N PRO A 31 10.02 8.69 16.67
CA PRO A 31 10.11 7.28 16.37
C PRO A 31 11.41 6.75 16.99
N PRO A 32 11.39 5.53 17.56
CA PRO A 32 12.59 4.95 18.14
C PRO A 32 13.71 5.02 17.11
N LYS A 33 14.83 5.65 17.47
CA LYS A 33 16.01 5.76 16.63
C LYS A 33 16.40 4.34 16.17
N PRO A 34 16.61 4.08 14.87
CA PRO A 34 17.11 2.80 14.41
C PRO A 34 18.38 2.49 15.19
N THR A 35 18.29 1.47 16.03
CA THR A 35 19.37 1.11 16.95
C THR A 35 20.42 0.24 16.26
N GLY A 36 20.18 -0.15 15.00
CA GLY A 36 21.05 -1.00 14.21
C GLY A 36 21.33 -0.43 12.81
N GLN A 37 22.57 -0.59 12.38
CA GLN A 37 23.00 -0.40 11.00
C GLN A 37 22.27 -1.43 10.12
N LEU A 38 21.84 -1.04 8.91
CA LEU A 38 21.22 -1.97 7.96
C LEU A 38 22.21 -3.08 7.59
N THR A 39 22.02 -4.27 8.15
CA THR A 39 22.82 -5.45 7.83
C THR A 39 22.32 -6.07 6.53
N ILE A 40 22.84 -5.58 5.41
CA ILE A 40 22.52 -6.11 4.09
C ILE A 40 23.36 -7.39 3.87
N PRO A 41 22.74 -8.54 3.59
CA PRO A 41 23.48 -9.76 3.27
C PRO A 41 24.28 -9.59 1.97
N GLU A 42 25.49 -10.14 1.93
CA GLU A 42 26.38 -10.04 0.77
C GLU A 42 25.74 -10.74 -0.44
N LYS A 43 25.68 -10.04 -1.58
CA LYS A 43 25.01 -10.53 -2.80
C LYS A 43 25.49 -11.90 -3.24
N ALA A 44 26.79 -12.21 -3.09
CA ALA A 44 27.39 -13.49 -3.47
C ALA A 44 26.85 -14.69 -2.66
N THR A 45 26.27 -14.43 -1.49
CA THR A 45 25.72 -15.47 -0.59
C THR A 45 24.23 -15.72 -0.77
N LEU A 46 23.56 -14.93 -1.62
CA LEU A 46 22.11 -14.98 -1.79
C LEU A 46 21.69 -16.07 -2.76
N SER A 47 20.81 -16.96 -2.30
CA SER A 47 20.00 -17.82 -3.16
C SER A 47 18.56 -17.31 -3.15
N PHE A 48 17.98 -17.14 -4.33
CA PHE A 48 16.61 -16.64 -4.49
C PHE A 48 15.65 -17.81 -4.69
N THR A 49 14.51 -17.75 -4.00
CA THR A 49 13.40 -18.69 -4.15
C THR A 49 12.09 -17.92 -4.17
N THR A 50 11.04 -18.51 -4.74
CA THR A 50 9.70 -17.95 -4.68
C THR A 50 9.22 -17.86 -3.23
N PRO A 51 8.79 -16.67 -2.75
CA PRO A 51 8.22 -16.53 -1.42
C PRO A 51 6.95 -17.37 -1.28
N ILE A 52 6.81 -18.06 -0.15
CA ILE A 52 5.60 -18.81 0.22
C ILE A 52 5.01 -18.25 1.51
N ARG A 53 3.73 -18.52 1.76
CA ARG A 53 3.10 -18.15 3.02
C ARG A 53 3.76 -18.90 4.18
N ARG A 54 4.32 -18.16 5.14
CA ARG A 54 5.01 -18.71 6.34
C ARG A 54 4.37 -18.34 7.67
N ILE A 55 3.49 -17.32 7.70
CA ILE A 55 2.79 -16.87 8.91
C ILE A 55 1.33 -17.30 8.79
N VAL A 56 0.92 -18.28 9.59
CA VAL A 56 -0.45 -18.82 9.61
C VAL A 56 -1.02 -18.84 11.02
N THR A 57 -0.18 -19.13 12.02
CA THR A 57 -0.52 -19.24 13.43
C THR A 57 0.18 -18.15 14.26
N PRO A 58 -0.26 -17.91 15.51
CA PRO A 58 0.45 -17.02 16.42
C PRO A 58 1.91 -17.43 16.68
N ALA A 59 2.20 -18.73 16.76
CA ALA A 59 3.57 -19.22 16.93
C ALA A 59 4.47 -18.87 15.73
N ASP A 60 3.93 -18.90 14.51
CA ASP A 60 4.67 -18.47 13.31
C ASP A 60 4.99 -16.97 13.35
N LEU A 61 4.10 -16.18 13.95
CA LEU A 61 4.33 -14.75 14.14
C LEU A 61 5.47 -14.49 15.13
N ASP A 62 5.55 -15.27 16.21
CA ASP A 62 6.66 -15.18 17.17
C ASP A 62 7.99 -15.56 16.50
N LEU A 63 8.00 -16.61 15.66
CA LEU A 63 9.15 -16.95 14.83
C LEU A 63 9.53 -15.83 13.86
N PHE A 64 8.54 -15.17 13.26
CA PHE A 64 8.79 -14.01 12.39
C PHE A 64 9.43 -12.87 13.17
N HIS A 65 8.93 -12.51 14.36
CA HIS A 65 9.52 -11.46 15.19
C HIS A 65 10.96 -11.76 15.62
N ALA A 66 11.29 -13.03 15.87
CA ALA A 66 12.65 -13.46 16.18
C ALA A 66 13.55 -13.59 14.93
N SER A 67 13.01 -13.47 13.71
CA SER A 67 13.74 -13.74 12.47
C SER A 67 14.62 -12.55 12.03
N PRO A 68 15.74 -12.81 11.32
CA PRO A 68 16.53 -11.76 10.68
C PRO A 68 15.72 -10.93 9.68
N THR A 69 14.72 -11.52 9.03
CA THR A 69 13.84 -10.82 8.08
C THR A 69 13.05 -9.70 8.74
N TYR A 70 12.51 -9.94 9.95
CA TYR A 70 11.79 -8.91 10.69
C TYR A 70 12.71 -7.75 11.06
N SER A 71 13.90 -8.05 11.61
CA SER A 71 14.89 -7.01 11.94
C SER A 71 15.31 -6.21 10.71
N LEU A 72 15.54 -6.87 9.57
CA LEU A 72 15.89 -6.20 8.31
C LEU A 72 14.78 -5.25 7.83
N LEU A 73 13.53 -5.70 7.82
CA LEU A 73 12.38 -4.88 7.41
C LEU A 73 12.17 -3.68 8.34
N LEU A 74 12.21 -3.90 9.65
CA LEU A 74 12.03 -2.83 10.63
C LEU A 74 13.13 -1.78 10.50
N ASN A 75 14.40 -2.21 10.44
CA ASN A 75 15.51 -1.29 10.29
C ASN A 75 15.42 -0.53 8.95
N PHE A 76 15.02 -1.19 7.85
CA PHE A 76 14.83 -0.53 6.55
C PHE A 76 13.82 0.62 6.64
N VAL A 77 12.66 0.38 7.25
CA VAL A 77 11.62 1.42 7.43
C VAL A 77 12.12 2.56 8.32
N LEU A 78 12.79 2.24 9.43
CA LEU A 78 13.34 3.27 10.33
C LEU A 78 14.42 4.11 9.64
N SER A 79 15.31 3.49 8.86
CA SER A 79 16.33 4.21 8.09
C SER A 79 15.71 5.12 7.01
N LEU A 80 14.66 4.67 6.32
CA LEU A 80 13.93 5.54 5.39
C LEU A 80 13.27 6.72 6.10
N ASN A 81 12.65 6.46 7.25
CA ASN A 81 12.03 7.52 8.05
C ASN A 81 13.05 8.59 8.45
N GLU A 82 14.22 8.19 8.99
CA GLU A 82 15.30 9.14 9.31
C GLU A 82 15.79 9.90 8.07
N ALA A 83 15.94 9.21 6.94
CA ALA A 83 16.40 9.82 5.70
C ALA A 83 15.43 10.89 5.15
N CYS A 84 14.16 10.88 5.56
CA CYS A 84 13.14 11.82 5.10
C CYS A 84 12.86 12.98 6.08
N ILE A 85 13.45 12.98 7.28
CA ILE A 85 13.27 14.07 8.26
C ILE A 85 13.77 15.39 7.66
N ASP A 86 12.98 16.46 7.85
CA ASP A 86 13.23 17.83 7.36
C ASP A 86 13.43 17.97 5.84
N LYS A 87 13.06 16.95 5.05
CA LYS A 87 13.10 17.00 3.58
C LYS A 87 11.71 17.23 3.00
N SER A 88 11.59 18.23 2.14
CA SER A 88 10.35 18.54 1.40
C SER A 88 10.33 17.84 0.05
N LEU A 89 9.17 17.31 -0.35
CA LEU A 89 8.97 16.79 -1.71
C LEU A 89 8.94 17.89 -2.78
N LYS A 90 8.81 19.17 -2.38
CA LYS A 90 8.70 20.31 -3.30
C LYS A 90 10.06 20.85 -3.78
N SER A 91 11.17 20.37 -3.23
CA SER A 91 12.51 20.81 -3.64
C SER A 91 13.01 19.96 -4.81
N GLY A 92 13.10 20.54 -6.01
CA GLY A 92 14.09 20.18 -7.05
C GLY A 92 14.29 18.72 -7.46
N LEU A 93 13.37 17.79 -7.16
CA LEU A 93 13.49 16.40 -7.59
C LEU A 93 13.14 16.30 -9.08
N SER A 94 14.10 15.91 -9.90
CA SER A 94 13.93 15.67 -11.32
C SER A 94 14.33 14.23 -11.63
N TYR A 95 13.51 13.54 -12.45
CA TYR A 95 13.84 12.18 -12.89
C TYR A 95 15.24 12.11 -13.49
N GLU A 96 15.67 13.13 -14.25
CA GLU A 96 16.98 13.11 -14.93
C GLU A 96 18.17 13.13 -13.97
N ASP A 97 18.00 13.70 -12.78
CA ASP A 97 19.05 13.83 -11.78
C ASP A 97 19.14 12.57 -10.88
N GLU A 98 18.21 11.63 -11.03
CA GLU A 98 18.15 10.42 -10.22
C GLU A 98 19.15 9.34 -10.65
N THR A 99 19.51 8.49 -9.69
CA THR A 99 20.38 7.34 -9.96
C THR A 99 19.72 6.32 -10.90
N PRO A 100 20.50 5.51 -11.66
CA PRO A 100 19.94 4.52 -12.57
C PRO A 100 18.97 3.53 -11.92
N VAL A 101 19.21 3.16 -10.66
CA VAL A 101 18.34 2.25 -9.90
C VAL A 101 16.98 2.89 -9.60
N ILE A 102 16.98 4.16 -9.19
CA ILE A 102 15.75 4.90 -8.94
C ILE A 102 14.96 5.11 -10.23
N LYS A 103 15.65 5.48 -11.32
CA LYS A 103 15.04 5.60 -12.65
C LYS A 103 14.35 4.30 -13.07
N ALA A 104 15.02 3.15 -12.94
CA ALA A 104 14.45 1.85 -13.27
C ALA A 104 13.18 1.53 -12.45
N ILE A 105 13.17 1.83 -11.14
CA ILE A 105 11.98 1.65 -10.29
C ILE A 105 10.85 2.57 -10.78
N LEU A 106 11.14 3.83 -11.07
CA LEU A 106 10.14 4.78 -11.58
C LEU A 106 9.56 4.35 -12.92
N ASP A 107 10.37 3.75 -13.80
CA ASP A 107 9.90 3.29 -15.11
C ASP A 107 9.00 2.05 -14.98
N VAL A 108 9.30 1.13 -14.07
CA VAL A 108 8.37 0.04 -13.70
C VAL A 108 7.03 0.62 -13.24
N LEU A 109 7.04 1.64 -12.37
CA LEU A 109 5.80 2.28 -11.91
C LEU A 109 5.02 2.98 -13.04
N LYS A 110 5.72 3.61 -14.00
CA LYS A 110 5.08 4.20 -15.20
C LYS A 110 4.42 3.13 -16.07
N GLU A 111 5.03 1.96 -16.21
CA GLU A 111 4.45 0.84 -16.94
C GLU A 111 3.20 0.29 -16.25
N VAL A 112 3.24 0.15 -14.92
CA VAL A 112 2.05 -0.19 -14.12
C VAL A 112 0.95 0.86 -14.30
N GLU A 113 1.28 2.15 -14.29
CA GLU A 113 0.30 3.22 -14.54
C GLU A 113 -0.33 3.13 -15.94
N LYS A 114 0.47 2.77 -16.96
CA LYS A 114 -0.03 2.53 -18.32
C LYS A 114 -1.03 1.37 -18.34
N LEU A 115 -0.72 0.25 -17.68
CA LEU A 115 -1.65 -0.88 -17.58
C LEU A 115 -2.97 -0.49 -16.91
N VAL A 116 -2.95 0.37 -15.90
CA VAL A 116 -4.18 0.89 -15.27
C VAL A 116 -5.03 1.68 -16.29
N LYS A 117 -4.40 2.48 -17.17
CA LYS A 117 -5.12 3.23 -18.22
C LYS A 117 -5.71 2.32 -19.29
N GLU A 118 -5.03 1.22 -19.59
CA GLU A 118 -5.47 0.22 -20.58
C GLU A 118 -6.59 -0.69 -20.05
N ASN A 119 -6.74 -0.80 -18.72
CA ASN A 119 -7.74 -1.63 -18.05
C ASN A 119 -8.70 -0.76 -17.22
N PRO A 120 -9.58 0.03 -17.88
CA PRO A 120 -10.48 0.93 -17.19
C PRO A 120 -11.53 0.17 -16.37
N ARG A 121 -12.18 0.88 -15.44
CA ARG A 121 -13.31 0.34 -14.69
C ARG A 121 -14.43 -0.15 -15.63
N VAL A 122 -15.06 -1.27 -15.31
CA VAL A 122 -16.25 -1.78 -16.02
C VAL A 122 -17.53 -1.48 -15.23
N ASP A 123 -18.69 -1.55 -15.88
CA ASP A 123 -19.96 -1.50 -15.17
C ASP A 123 -20.05 -2.70 -14.20
N ASN A 124 -20.36 -2.42 -12.94
CA ASN A 124 -20.36 -3.39 -11.85
C ASN A 124 -21.77 -3.71 -11.34
N GLY A 125 -22.81 -3.30 -12.08
CA GLY A 125 -24.21 -3.66 -11.80
C GLY A 125 -24.70 -3.27 -10.40
N GLY A 126 -24.14 -2.21 -9.81
CA GLY A 126 -24.46 -1.76 -8.45
C GLY A 126 -23.68 -2.43 -7.31
N SER A 127 -22.72 -3.32 -7.60
CA SER A 127 -21.82 -3.88 -6.59
C SER A 127 -20.99 -2.79 -5.91
N ARG A 128 -20.88 -2.86 -4.58
CA ARG A 128 -20.14 -1.93 -3.72
C ARG A 128 -18.72 -2.42 -3.37
N PHE A 129 -18.36 -3.59 -3.89
CA PHE A 129 -17.04 -4.20 -3.71
C PHE A 129 -16.13 -3.83 -4.90
N GLY A 130 -14.93 -4.41 -4.92
CA GLY A 130 -13.93 -4.17 -5.98
C GLY A 130 -14.52 -4.29 -7.38
N ASN A 131 -14.02 -3.46 -8.29
CA ASN A 131 -14.42 -3.47 -9.70
C ASN A 131 -13.80 -4.67 -10.42
N GLN A 132 -14.58 -5.39 -11.21
CA GLN A 132 -14.10 -6.57 -11.94
C GLN A 132 -12.93 -6.26 -12.90
N GLY A 133 -12.87 -5.05 -13.47
CA GLY A 133 -11.77 -4.62 -14.34
C GLY A 133 -10.40 -4.59 -13.65
N PHE A 134 -10.36 -4.63 -12.31
CA PHE A 134 -9.11 -4.85 -11.58
C PHE A 134 -8.48 -6.21 -11.89
N ARG A 135 -9.28 -7.24 -12.19
CA ARG A 135 -8.75 -8.56 -12.57
C ARG A 135 -8.12 -8.52 -13.95
N ASP A 136 -8.73 -7.82 -14.90
CA ASP A 136 -8.17 -7.65 -16.25
C ASP A 136 -6.81 -6.92 -16.16
N PHE A 137 -6.74 -5.86 -15.34
CA PHE A 137 -5.48 -5.21 -14.99
C PHE A 137 -4.46 -6.18 -14.38
N TYR A 138 -4.87 -7.01 -13.42
CA TYR A 138 -3.99 -7.96 -12.74
C TYR A 138 -3.46 -9.05 -13.67
N ASP A 139 -4.32 -9.59 -14.54
CA ASP A 139 -3.94 -10.56 -15.57
C ASP A 139 -3.00 -9.93 -16.61
N ALA A 140 -3.19 -8.65 -16.95
CA ALA A 140 -2.27 -7.91 -17.81
C ALA A 140 -0.91 -7.68 -17.13
N LEU A 141 -0.92 -7.35 -15.83
CA LEU A 141 0.29 -7.18 -15.01
C LEU A 141 1.12 -8.47 -14.94
N GLU A 142 0.48 -9.63 -14.77
CA GLU A 142 1.15 -10.93 -14.77
C GLU A 142 1.80 -11.23 -16.13
N LYS A 143 1.15 -10.87 -17.24
CA LYS A 143 1.67 -11.07 -18.60
C LYS A 143 2.84 -10.16 -18.96
N VAL A 144 2.87 -8.93 -18.44
CA VAL A 144 4.01 -8.02 -18.63
C VAL A 144 5.27 -8.65 -18.04
N GLY A 145 5.14 -9.41 -16.94
CA GLY A 145 6.22 -10.19 -16.39
C GLY A 145 7.44 -9.33 -16.12
N PHE A 146 7.44 -8.58 -15.01
CA PHE A 146 8.63 -7.90 -14.52
C PHE A 146 9.66 -8.94 -14.03
N THR A 147 10.25 -9.69 -14.96
CA THR A 147 11.16 -10.77 -14.64
C THR A 147 12.51 -10.19 -14.27
N THR A 148 12.76 -10.08 -12.96
CA THR A 148 14.12 -10.11 -12.43
C THR A 148 14.66 -11.53 -12.57
N THR A 149 15.31 -11.81 -13.69
CA THR A 149 16.36 -12.85 -13.87
C THR A 149 16.09 -14.29 -13.37
N HIS A 150 14.86 -14.79 -13.32
CA HIS A 150 14.63 -16.24 -13.28
C HIS A 150 13.32 -16.63 -13.98
N PRO A 151 13.31 -17.71 -14.80
CA PRO A 151 12.12 -18.13 -15.52
C PRO A 151 10.96 -18.49 -14.58
N PRO A 152 9.71 -18.18 -14.99
CA PRO A 152 8.52 -18.59 -14.27
C PRO A 152 8.36 -20.11 -14.38
N THR A 153 8.44 -20.82 -13.25
CA THR A 153 7.91 -22.20 -13.18
C THR A 153 6.39 -22.12 -13.19
N HIS A 154 5.83 -22.09 -14.39
CA HIS A 154 4.42 -22.26 -14.64
C HIS A 154 4.05 -23.73 -14.39
N SER A 155 3.71 -24.10 -13.15
CA SER A 155 2.85 -25.26 -12.86
C SER A 155 2.49 -25.29 -11.38
N TYR A 156 1.24 -25.64 -11.08
CA TYR A 156 0.64 -25.83 -9.75
C TYR A 156 0.18 -24.58 -8.99
N MET A 157 -0.88 -23.91 -9.46
CA MET A 157 -1.86 -23.28 -8.54
C MET A 157 -3.29 -23.26 -9.14
N LYS A 158 -3.68 -24.31 -9.90
CA LYS A 158 -5.08 -24.53 -10.32
C LYS A 158 -5.85 -25.55 -9.47
N LEU A 159 -5.30 -26.02 -8.34
CA LEU A 159 -5.93 -27.07 -7.54
C LEU A 159 -6.39 -26.67 -6.12
N LEU A 160 -6.29 -25.40 -5.72
CA LEU A 160 -6.59 -24.98 -4.34
C LEU A 160 -7.76 -24.00 -4.18
N TYR A 161 -8.72 -24.02 -5.13
CA TYR A 161 -10.03 -23.39 -4.94
C TYR A 161 -11.16 -24.32 -5.42
N LYS A 162 -11.21 -25.51 -4.83
CA LYS A 162 -12.42 -26.35 -4.80
C LYS A 162 -12.66 -26.81 -3.37
N LEU A 163 -13.16 -25.89 -2.56
CA LEU A 163 -14.02 -26.13 -1.40
C LEU A 163 -15.20 -25.17 -1.53
#